data_AF-A0AAW4Z1D9-F1
#
_entry.id   AF-A0AAW4Z1D9-F1
#
_cell.length_a   1.000
_cell.length_b   1.000
_cell.length_c   1.000
_cell.angle_alpha   90.00
_cell.angle_beta   90.00
_cell.angle_gamma   90.00
#
_symmetry.space_group_name_H-M   'P 1'
#
loop_
_entity.id
_entity.type
_entity.pdbx_description
1 polymer ?
#
loop_
_entity_poly.entity_id
_entity_poly.type
_entity_poly.pdbx_seq_one_letter_code
_entity_poly.pdbx_strand_id
1 'polypeptide(L)'
;MAEMLVELATGNKSENTRPKRASAQPAAAKAAPVPPRSAGSARERTLMVLGLPGTAERHTARVSELLESWAQEGRSWVGDPGTWRIVALPIASPHLSLLAAQQSQWALWIDDDLEAFRRGYRMLKQIAEQGGPRRLIAVHPPGVGRQGLLSNLQYVAQAYFDIELLVLAR
;
A
#
# COMPACT_ATOMS: atom_id res chain seq x y z
N MET A 1 34.72 49.50 17.03
CA MET A 1 34.95 48.56 15.91
C MET A 1 33.58 48.27 15.29
N ALA A 2 32.92 49.04 14.42
CA ALA A 2 33.28 50.03 13.39
C ALA A 2 34.04 49.47 12.17
N GLU A 3 33.27 49.02 11.17
CA GLU A 3 33.39 49.22 9.70
C GLU A 3 31.97 48.88 9.14
N MET A 4 31.14 49.69 8.48
CA MET A 4 31.17 50.92 7.66
C MET A 4 31.62 50.78 6.20
N LEU A 5 30.72 51.23 5.29
CA LEU A 5 30.91 51.78 3.93
C LEU A 5 31.08 50.74 2.79
N VAL A 6 30.46 50.85 1.59
CA VAL A 6 30.10 51.97 0.67
C VAL A 6 28.94 51.48 -0.24
N GLU A 7 27.76 52.11 -0.36
CA GLU A 7 27.33 53.29 -1.13
C GLU A 7 27.31 53.22 -2.68
N LEU A 8 26.10 53.48 -3.22
CA LEU A 8 25.74 54.33 -4.37
C LEU A 8 26.23 54.01 -5.81
N ALA A 9 25.28 53.93 -6.74
CA ALA A 9 25.08 54.95 -7.80
C ALA A 9 23.98 54.55 -8.81
N THR A 10 22.88 55.31 -8.80
CA THR A 10 22.21 56.01 -9.93
C THR A 10 22.32 55.34 -11.32
N GLY A 11 21.23 54.92 -11.97
CA GLY A 11 20.16 55.79 -12.45
C GLY A 11 20.40 56.12 -13.92
N ASN A 12 19.51 55.69 -14.84
CA ASN A 12 19.26 56.48 -16.03
C ASN A 12 17.84 56.29 -16.56
N LYS A 13 17.18 57.43 -16.73
CA LYS A 13 15.84 57.65 -17.23
C LYS A 13 15.98 57.93 -18.72
N SER A 14 15.12 57.36 -19.56
CA SER A 14 14.87 57.91 -20.90
C SER A 14 13.42 57.66 -21.27
N GLU A 15 12.62 58.71 -21.09
CA GLU A 15 11.39 58.94 -21.85
C GLU A 15 11.72 58.99 -23.34
N ASN A 16 10.91 58.38 -24.21
CA ASN A 16 10.30 59.15 -25.27
C ASN A 16 9.12 58.45 -25.97
N THR A 17 8.12 59.29 -26.29
CA THR A 17 7.22 59.22 -27.45
C THR A 17 6.24 58.04 -27.64
N ARG A 18 4.96 58.36 -27.42
CA ARG A 18 3.82 57.77 -28.16
C ARG A 18 3.99 58.01 -29.66
N PRO A 19 3.50 57.07 -30.49
CA PRO A 19 2.35 57.43 -31.32
C PRO A 19 1.21 56.38 -31.29
N LYS A 20 -0.01 56.87 -31.53
CA LYS A 20 -1.23 56.11 -31.86
C LYS A 20 -0.97 55.15 -33.04
N ARG A 21 -1.44 53.90 -32.96
CA ARG A 21 -2.57 53.34 -33.76
C ARG A 21 -2.63 51.81 -33.67
N ALA A 22 -3.85 51.34 -33.95
CA ALA A 22 -4.21 50.00 -34.43
C ALA A 22 -4.32 48.89 -33.38
N SER A 23 -5.56 48.80 -32.87
CA SER A 23 -6.33 47.58 -32.70
C SER A 23 -5.71 46.35 -33.38
N ALA A 24 -5.16 45.45 -32.59
CA ALA A 24 -4.95 44.06 -32.98
C ALA A 24 -5.09 43.21 -31.71
N GLN A 25 -6.32 42.77 -31.47
CA GLN A 25 -6.69 41.79 -30.47
C GLN A 25 -5.94 40.48 -30.80
N PRO A 26 -5.03 39.97 -29.95
CA PRO A 26 -4.50 38.64 -30.15
C PRO A 26 -5.62 37.67 -29.83
N ALA A 27 -5.96 36.88 -30.84
CA ALA A 27 -6.92 35.79 -30.82
C ALA A 27 -6.92 35.06 -29.48
N ALA A 28 -8.13 34.84 -28.96
CA ALA A 28 -8.41 33.87 -27.91
C ALA A 28 -7.63 32.59 -28.22
N ALA A 29 -6.55 32.36 -27.48
CA ALA A 29 -5.89 31.08 -27.43
C ALA A 29 -6.95 30.11 -26.90
N LYS A 30 -7.53 29.33 -27.81
CA LYS A 30 -8.35 28.16 -27.48
C LYS A 30 -7.58 27.41 -26.41
N ALA A 31 -8.09 27.44 -25.18
CA ALA A 31 -7.60 26.60 -24.11
C ALA A 31 -7.60 25.18 -24.68
N ALA A 32 -6.41 24.62 -24.87
CA ALA A 32 -6.26 23.22 -25.21
C ALA A 32 -7.05 22.43 -24.17
N PRO A 33 -7.91 21.49 -24.56
CA PRO A 33 -8.60 20.67 -23.59
C PRO A 33 -7.52 19.97 -22.78
N VAL A 34 -7.44 20.35 -21.51
CA VAL A 34 -6.70 19.59 -20.49
C VAL A 34 -7.21 18.16 -20.66
N PRO A 35 -6.35 17.19 -21.01
CA PRO A 35 -6.82 15.81 -21.12
C PRO A 35 -7.49 15.49 -19.79
N PRO A 36 -8.68 14.85 -19.80
CA PRO A 36 -9.28 14.40 -18.56
C PRO A 36 -8.19 13.64 -17.83
N ARG A 37 -7.84 14.09 -16.62
CA ARG A 37 -7.01 13.29 -15.71
C ARG A 37 -7.69 11.94 -15.71
N SER A 38 -7.08 10.95 -16.36
CA SER A 38 -7.61 9.61 -16.39
C SER A 38 -7.82 9.27 -14.94
N ALA A 39 -9.09 9.15 -14.52
CA ALA A 39 -9.43 8.45 -13.31
C ALA A 39 -8.74 7.11 -13.52
N GLY A 40 -7.58 6.93 -12.88
CA GLY A 40 -6.73 5.79 -13.13
C GLY A 40 -7.63 4.58 -12.98
N SER A 41 -7.79 3.81 -14.05
CA SER A 41 -8.55 2.56 -14.04
C SER A 41 -8.17 1.88 -12.73
N ALA A 42 -9.13 1.74 -11.81
CA ALA A 42 -8.86 1.16 -10.50
C ALA A 42 -8.28 -0.22 -10.78
N ARG A 43 -6.95 -0.34 -10.72
CA ARG A 43 -6.25 -1.56 -11.10
C ARG A 43 -6.68 -2.57 -10.07
N GLU A 44 -7.38 -3.60 -10.51
CA GLU A 44 -7.80 -4.71 -9.66
C GLU A 44 -6.55 -5.25 -8.94
N ARG A 45 -6.55 -5.19 -7.60
CA ARG A 45 -5.42 -5.58 -6.75
C ARG A 45 -5.66 -7.00 -6.30
N THR A 46 -4.79 -7.93 -6.64
CA THR A 46 -4.92 -9.31 -6.13
C THR A 46 -4.23 -9.44 -4.78
N LEU A 47 -4.96 -9.92 -3.77
CA LEU A 47 -4.43 -10.30 -2.46
C LEU A 47 -4.41 -11.82 -2.35
N MET A 48 -3.21 -12.39 -2.32
CA MET A 48 -3.01 -13.82 -2.09
C MET A 48 -3.08 -14.10 -0.58
N VAL A 49 -3.94 -15.01 -0.15
CA VAL A 49 -4.14 -15.31 1.28
C VAL A 49 -3.74 -16.75 1.58
N LEU A 50 -2.79 -16.91 2.49
CA LEU A 50 -2.30 -18.18 3.00
C LEU A 50 -2.94 -18.48 4.36
N GLY A 51 -3.12 -19.77 4.68
CA GLY A 51 -3.50 -20.20 6.03
C GLY A 51 -4.99 -20.10 6.38
N LEU A 52 -5.88 -19.81 5.41
CA LEU A 52 -7.32 -19.86 5.64
C LEU A 52 -7.76 -21.32 5.91
N PRO A 53 -8.46 -21.61 7.02
CA PRO A 53 -8.98 -22.93 7.28
C PRO A 53 -10.21 -23.23 6.40
N GLY A 54 -10.33 -24.45 5.87
CA GLY A 54 -11.55 -24.91 5.18
C GLY A 54 -11.67 -24.55 3.69
N THR A 55 -12.92 -24.52 3.18
CA THR A 55 -13.21 -24.25 1.76
C THR A 55 -13.22 -22.75 1.46
N ALA A 56 -12.56 -22.35 0.38
CA ALA A 56 -12.14 -20.98 0.09
C ALA A 56 -13.24 -19.91 0.16
N GLU A 57 -14.47 -20.19 -0.27
CA GLU A 57 -15.52 -19.17 -0.49
C GLU A 57 -16.02 -18.47 0.78
N ARG A 58 -16.26 -19.20 1.88
CA ARG A 58 -16.75 -18.59 3.14
C ARG A 58 -15.67 -17.77 3.85
N HIS A 59 -14.41 -17.99 3.51
CA HIS A 59 -13.27 -17.42 4.21
C HIS A 59 -12.66 -16.22 3.47
N THR A 60 -12.74 -16.18 2.14
CA THR A 60 -12.45 -14.95 1.39
C THR A 60 -13.39 -13.82 1.81
N ALA A 61 -14.67 -14.11 2.09
CA ALA A 61 -15.63 -13.14 2.63
C ALA A 61 -15.15 -12.47 3.94
N ARG A 62 -14.58 -13.24 4.88
CA ARG A 62 -14.04 -12.68 6.14
C ARG A 62 -12.87 -11.73 5.89
N VAL A 63 -12.04 -12.02 4.89
CA VAL A 63 -10.94 -11.12 4.52
C VAL A 63 -11.50 -9.86 3.85
N SER A 64 -12.54 -9.97 3.01
CA SER A 64 -13.23 -8.81 2.44
C SER A 64 -13.82 -7.91 3.53
N GLU A 65 -14.57 -8.48 4.48
CA GLU A 65 -15.16 -7.76 5.62
C GLU A 65 -14.09 -7.03 6.45
N LEU A 66 -12.93 -7.65 6.63
CA LEU A 66 -11.81 -7.04 7.35
C LEU A 66 -11.18 -5.89 6.57
N LEU A 67 -10.97 -6.05 5.25
CA LEU A 67 -10.50 -4.95 4.40
C LEU A 67 -11.49 -3.78 4.42
N GLU A 68 -12.80 -4.06 4.36
CA GLU A 68 -13.85 -3.05 4.51
C GLU A 68 -13.76 -2.32 5.84
N SER A 69 -13.59 -3.05 6.95
CA SER A 69 -13.45 -2.44 8.27
C SER A 69 -12.21 -1.53 8.35
N TRP A 70 -11.08 -1.94 7.77
CA TRP A 70 -9.87 -1.12 7.74
C TRP A 70 -10.03 0.12 6.85
N ALA A 71 -10.75 0.02 5.74
CA ALA A 71 -11.08 1.18 4.91
C ALA A 71 -11.98 2.18 5.66
N GLN A 72 -12.97 1.68 6.41
CA GLN A 72 -13.83 2.51 7.27
C GLN A 72 -13.06 3.17 8.41
N GLU A 73 -12.02 2.50 8.94
CA GLU A 73 -11.09 3.06 9.92
C GLU A 73 -10.06 4.05 9.30
N GLY A 74 -10.16 4.34 8.00
CA GLY A 74 -9.33 5.34 7.32
C GLY A 74 -7.92 4.84 6.96
N ARG A 75 -7.70 3.53 6.91
CA ARG A 75 -6.41 2.95 6.53
C ARG A 75 -6.15 3.14 5.04
N SER A 76 -5.41 4.19 4.71
CA SER A 76 -5.16 4.64 3.33
C SER A 76 -4.55 3.59 2.39
N TRP A 77 -3.82 2.61 2.91
CA TRP A 77 -3.19 1.56 2.11
C TRP A 77 -4.21 0.58 1.50
N VAL A 78 -5.36 0.37 2.18
CA VAL A 78 -6.44 -0.49 1.67
C VAL A 78 -7.02 0.10 0.39
N GLY A 79 -7.20 1.42 0.35
CA GLY A 79 -7.90 2.08 -0.75
C GLY A 79 -9.37 1.67 -0.77
N ASP A 80 -9.88 1.30 -1.95
CA ASP A 80 -11.24 0.79 -2.13
C ASP A 80 -11.27 -0.74 -1.95
N PRO A 81 -11.95 -1.27 -0.92
CA PRO A 81 -12.11 -2.71 -0.70
C PRO A 81 -12.65 -3.46 -1.92
N GLY A 82 -13.53 -2.85 -2.72
CA GLY A 82 -14.13 -3.45 -3.91
C GLY A 82 -13.14 -3.69 -5.06
N THR A 83 -11.95 -3.10 -4.99
CA THR A 83 -10.89 -3.31 -5.99
C THR A 83 -10.00 -4.51 -5.69
N TRP A 84 -10.17 -5.15 -4.53
CA TRP A 84 -9.38 -6.29 -4.12
C TRP A 84 -9.98 -7.61 -4.62
N ARG A 85 -9.20 -8.35 -5.41
CA ARG A 85 -9.46 -9.76 -5.73
C ARG A 85 -8.75 -10.63 -4.69
N ILE A 86 -9.52 -11.29 -3.83
CA ILE A 86 -8.97 -12.15 -2.78
C ILE A 86 -8.85 -13.58 -3.30
N VAL A 87 -7.64 -14.14 -3.24
CA VAL A 87 -7.36 -15.50 -3.72
C VAL A 87 -6.78 -16.31 -2.57
N ALA A 88 -7.54 -17.29 -2.09
CA ALA A 88 -7.05 -18.24 -1.09
C ALA A 88 -6.08 -19.24 -1.75
N LEU A 89 -4.91 -19.44 -1.14
CA LEU A 89 -3.91 -20.39 -1.59
C LEU A 89 -3.55 -21.34 -0.44
N PRO A 90 -3.61 -22.67 -0.65
CA PRO A 90 -3.07 -23.62 0.30
C PRO A 90 -1.55 -23.44 0.46
N ILE A 91 -1.05 -23.48 1.70
CA ILE A 91 0.39 -23.34 1.98
C ILE A 91 1.22 -24.49 1.39
N ALA A 92 0.61 -25.65 1.18
CA ALA A 92 1.25 -26.79 0.53
C ALA A 92 1.15 -26.75 -1.01
N SER A 93 0.70 -25.63 -1.59
CA SER A 93 0.56 -25.52 -3.03
C SER A 93 1.92 -25.62 -3.73
N PRO A 94 2.09 -26.50 -4.73
CA PRO A 94 3.34 -26.59 -5.50
C PRO A 94 3.61 -25.32 -6.31
N HIS A 95 2.62 -24.44 -6.47
CA HIS A 95 2.73 -23.18 -7.19
C HIS A 95 3.12 -22.00 -6.30
N LEU A 96 3.38 -22.21 -5.00
CA LEU A 96 3.65 -21.12 -4.06
C LEU A 96 4.83 -20.24 -4.51
N SER A 97 5.95 -20.84 -4.90
CA SER A 97 7.13 -20.08 -5.34
C SER A 97 6.88 -19.28 -6.63
N LEU A 98 6.21 -19.90 -7.61
CA LEU A 98 5.85 -19.23 -8.86
C LEU A 98 4.94 -18.03 -8.62
N LEU A 99 3.91 -18.21 -7.80
CA LEU A 99 2.98 -17.14 -7.46
C LEU A 99 3.66 -16.05 -6.65
N ALA A 100 4.57 -16.39 -5.72
CA ALA A 100 5.32 -15.42 -4.93
C ALA A 100 6.18 -14.50 -5.79
N ALA A 101 6.68 -14.98 -6.93
CA ALA A 101 7.41 -14.15 -7.90
C ALA A 101 6.50 -13.24 -8.75
N GLN A 102 5.23 -13.60 -8.91
CA GLN A 102 4.28 -12.89 -9.79
C GLN A 102 3.37 -11.91 -9.04
N GLN A 103 3.04 -12.23 -7.79
CA GLN A 103 2.09 -11.48 -6.98
C GLN A 103 2.81 -10.67 -5.92
N SER A 104 2.43 -9.40 -5.78
CA SER A 104 3.09 -8.46 -4.87
C SER A 104 2.45 -8.39 -3.48
N GLN A 105 1.16 -8.73 -3.37
CA GLN A 105 0.39 -8.57 -2.13
C GLN A 105 0.04 -9.94 -1.56
N TRP A 106 0.53 -10.19 -0.36
CA TRP A 106 0.34 -11.44 0.35
C TRP A 106 -0.13 -11.20 1.77
N ALA A 107 -1.04 -12.07 2.21
CA ALA A 107 -1.56 -12.11 3.55
C ALA A 107 -1.38 -13.51 4.15
N LEU A 108 -1.11 -13.55 5.44
CA LEU A 108 -1.15 -14.74 6.25
C LEU A 108 -2.30 -14.61 7.24
N TRP A 109 -3.29 -15.50 7.12
CA TRP A 109 -4.37 -15.60 8.08
C TRP A 109 -3.87 -16.25 9.36
N ILE A 110 -4.10 -15.60 10.49
CA ILE A 110 -3.77 -16.04 11.83
C ILE A 110 -5.08 -16.12 12.62
N ASP A 111 -5.44 -17.34 13.01
CA ASP A 111 -6.58 -17.58 13.90
C ASP A 111 -6.29 -17.06 15.31
N ASP A 112 -7.30 -17.11 16.18
CA ASP A 112 -7.24 -16.56 17.54
C ASP A 112 -7.37 -17.60 18.66
N ASP A 113 -7.20 -18.88 18.33
CA ASP A 113 -7.16 -19.95 19.33
C ASP A 113 -5.77 -20.13 19.97
N LEU A 114 -5.73 -20.97 21.02
CA LEU A 114 -4.51 -21.24 21.80
C LEU A 114 -3.37 -21.85 20.98
N GLU A 115 -3.68 -22.47 19.84
CA GLU A 115 -2.71 -23.09 18.93
C GLU A 115 -2.28 -22.14 17.79
N ALA A 116 -2.83 -20.91 17.73
CA ALA A 116 -2.56 -19.95 16.67
C ALA A 116 -1.08 -19.65 16.48
N PHE A 117 -0.31 -19.53 17.58
CA PHE A 117 1.14 -19.34 17.48
C PHE A 117 1.83 -20.53 16.81
N ARG A 118 1.52 -21.74 17.26
CA ARG A 118 2.13 -22.98 16.75
C ARG A 118 1.76 -23.22 15.29
N ARG A 119 0.53 -22.89 14.88
CA ARG A 119 0.12 -22.90 13.47
C ARG A 119 0.86 -21.83 12.68
N GLY A 120 0.86 -20.58 13.14
CA GLY A 120 1.56 -19.47 12.50
C GLY A 120 3.04 -19.74 12.25
N TYR A 121 3.75 -20.25 13.26
CA TYR A 121 5.15 -20.64 13.14
C TYR A 121 5.37 -21.72 12.07
N ARG A 122 4.56 -22.79 12.07
CA ARG A 122 4.66 -23.85 11.06
C ARG A 122 4.40 -23.31 9.66
N MET A 123 3.42 -22.41 9.51
CA MET A 123 3.12 -21.77 8.24
C MET A 123 4.30 -20.93 7.74
N LEU A 124 4.91 -20.10 8.59
CA LEU A 124 6.10 -19.32 8.24
C LEU A 124 7.28 -20.20 7.82
N LYS A 125 7.52 -21.28 8.56
CA LYS A 125 8.54 -22.27 8.21
C LYS A 125 8.30 -22.88 6.83
N GLN A 126 7.07 -23.32 6.54
CA GLN A 126 6.71 -23.91 5.25
C GLN A 126 6.83 -22.90 4.10
N ILE A 127 6.44 -21.64 4.32
CA ILE A 127 6.60 -20.56 3.36
C ILE A 127 8.07 -20.36 3.01
N ALA A 128 8.94 -20.33 4.01
CA ALA A 128 10.38 -20.17 3.81
C ALA A 128 11.00 -21.36 3.06
N GLU A 129 10.64 -22.59 3.43
CA GLU A 129 11.15 -23.82 2.81
C GLU A 129 10.74 -23.96 1.34
N GLN A 130 9.55 -23.49 0.99
CA GLN A 130 9.01 -23.57 -0.37
C GLN A 130 9.37 -22.36 -1.26
N GLY A 131 10.15 -21.41 -0.77
CA GLY A 131 10.48 -20.19 -1.52
C GLY A 131 9.28 -19.28 -1.77
N GLY A 132 8.42 -19.12 -0.76
CA GLY A 132 7.25 -18.25 -0.79
C GLY A 132 7.57 -16.76 -0.55
N PRO A 133 6.55 -15.92 -0.31
CA PRO A 133 6.70 -14.48 -0.18
C PRO A 133 7.57 -14.05 1.01
N ARG A 134 8.37 -12.99 0.81
CA ARG A 134 9.23 -12.37 1.84
C ARG A 134 8.54 -11.28 2.64
N ARG A 135 7.39 -10.79 2.18
CA ARG A 135 6.58 -9.79 2.88
C ARG A 135 5.15 -10.26 2.95
N LEU A 136 4.59 -10.28 4.15
CA LEU A 136 3.26 -10.78 4.46
C LEU A 136 2.51 -9.77 5.32
N ILE A 137 1.23 -9.58 5.05
CA ILE A 137 0.31 -8.90 5.97
C ILE A 137 -0.27 -9.95 6.91
N ALA A 138 -0.12 -9.77 8.23
CA ALA A 138 -0.82 -10.60 9.20
C ALA A 138 -2.29 -10.18 9.24
N VAL A 139 -3.18 -11.11 8.91
CA VAL A 139 -4.62 -10.92 8.89
C VAL A 139 -5.22 -11.78 9.99
N HIS A 140 -6.03 -11.22 10.88
CA HIS A 140 -6.61 -11.95 12.00
C HIS A 140 -8.05 -11.50 12.27
N PRO A 141 -8.92 -12.35 12.83
CA PRO A 141 -10.26 -11.96 13.29
C PRO A 141 -10.21 -10.77 14.28
N PRO A 142 -11.28 -10.00 14.54
CA PRO A 142 -11.32 -8.98 15.60
C PRO A 142 -11.47 -9.59 17.01
N GLY A 143 -10.87 -8.98 18.05
CA GLY A 143 -10.85 -9.53 19.44
C GLY A 143 -9.67 -9.08 20.32
N VAL A 144 -9.77 -9.34 21.63
CA VAL A 144 -8.85 -8.82 22.67
C VAL A 144 -7.65 -9.78 22.88
N GLY A 145 -6.45 -9.24 23.14
CA GLY A 145 -5.33 -10.01 23.70
C GLY A 145 -4.30 -10.57 22.71
N ARG A 146 -4.28 -10.10 21.46
CA ARG A 146 -3.44 -10.70 20.39
C ARG A 146 -2.06 -10.10 20.21
N GLN A 147 -1.76 -8.99 20.90
CA GLN A 147 -0.49 -8.27 20.73
C GLN A 147 0.72 -9.17 21.01
N GLY A 148 0.66 -10.02 22.06
CA GLY A 148 1.74 -10.96 22.37
C GLY A 148 1.93 -12.03 21.29
N LEU A 149 0.83 -12.65 20.83
CA LEU A 149 0.85 -13.64 19.75
C LEU A 149 1.46 -13.05 18.46
N LEU A 150 0.96 -11.90 18.03
CA LEU A 150 1.34 -11.26 16.79
C LEU A 150 2.78 -10.75 16.86
N SER A 151 3.19 -10.12 17.96
CA SER A 151 4.58 -9.68 18.17
C SER A 151 5.55 -10.87 18.13
N ASN A 152 5.18 -12.00 18.75
CA ASN A 152 6.00 -13.20 18.71
C ASN A 152 6.10 -13.76 17.28
N LEU A 153 5.00 -13.79 16.52
CA LEU A 153 5.01 -14.23 15.13
C LEU A 153 5.85 -13.31 14.24
N GLN A 154 5.79 -11.99 14.44
CA GLN A 154 6.64 -11.03 13.73
C GLN A 154 8.11 -11.25 14.02
N TYR A 155 8.45 -11.43 15.31
CA TYR A 155 9.83 -11.70 15.72
C TYR A 155 10.36 -12.97 15.04
N VAL A 156 9.63 -14.09 15.11
CA VAL A 156 10.12 -15.35 14.53
C VAL A 156 10.15 -15.32 12.99
N ALA A 157 9.21 -14.62 12.35
CA ALA A 157 9.20 -14.42 10.90
C ALA A 157 10.51 -13.76 10.43
N GLN A 158 10.90 -12.67 11.09
CA GLN A 158 12.12 -11.96 10.73
C GLN A 158 13.37 -12.74 11.16
N ALA A 159 13.43 -13.21 12.41
CA ALA A 159 14.64 -13.77 12.99
C ALA A 159 15.04 -15.13 12.41
N TYR A 160 14.08 -15.97 12.03
CA TYR A 160 14.36 -17.33 11.57
C TYR A 160 14.15 -17.55 10.07
N PHE A 161 13.33 -16.72 9.43
CA PHE A 161 12.89 -16.97 8.06
C PHE A 161 13.19 -15.83 7.08
N ASP A 162 13.68 -14.68 7.57
CA ASP A 162 13.82 -13.46 6.77
C ASP A 162 12.52 -13.12 6.03
N ILE A 163 11.42 -13.13 6.79
CA ILE A 163 10.09 -12.76 6.34
C ILE A 163 9.63 -11.54 7.13
N GLU A 164 9.31 -10.47 6.41
CA GLU A 164 8.71 -9.26 6.96
C GLU A 164 7.21 -9.49 7.16
N LEU A 165 6.81 -9.73 8.41
CA LEU A 165 5.40 -9.87 8.78
C LEU A 165 4.86 -8.53 9.28
N LEU A 166 4.02 -7.89 8.47
CA LEU A 166 3.36 -6.63 8.76
C LEU A 166 2.08 -6.90 9.55
N VAL A 167 2.10 -6.64 10.85
CA VAL A 167 0.89 -6.65 11.67
C VAL A 167 0.24 -5.29 11.57
N LEU A 168 -0.92 -5.26 10.92
CA LEU A 168 -1.75 -4.08 10.88
C LEU A 168 -2.61 -4.11 12.13
N ALA A 169 -2.07 -3.49 13.18
CA ALA A 169 -2.79 -3.31 14.42
C ALA A 169 -4.11 -2.58 14.14
N ARG A 170 -5.17 -3.03 14.81
CA ARG A 170 -6.33 -2.19 15.05
C ARG A 170 -5.92 -1.08 16.01
#